data_AF-A0A967WFE6-F1
#
_entry.id   AF-A0A967WFE6-F1
#
_cell.length_a   1.000
_cell.length_b   1.000
_cell.length_c   1.000
_cell.angle_alpha   90.00
_cell.angle_beta   90.00
_cell.angle_gamma   90.00
#
_symmetry.space_group_name_H-M   'P 1'
#
loop_
_entity.id
_entity.type
_entity.pdbx_description
1 polymer ?
#
loop_
_entity_poly.entity_id
_entity_poly.type
_entity_poly.pdbx_seq_one_letter_code
_entity_poly.pdbx_strand_id
1 'polypeptide(L)'
;MVNSEARLEKMLDRLRERDCRITPQRVALLRLLAADEGHSSASHLYEQLKTQFPTTSLATVYKTLNLLKEMGEVVELGFSDDDNRYDGARPYPHPHLICVQCHKIVDTDTA
;
A
#
# COMPACT_ATOMS: atom_id res chain seq x y z
N MET A 1 -0.89 10.72 14.57
CA MET A 1 -2.04 10.08 13.91
C MET A 1 -2.01 10.48 12.45
N VAL A 2 -1.71 9.55 11.55
CA VAL A 2 -1.78 9.81 10.11
C VAL A 2 -3.27 10.00 9.77
N ASN A 3 -3.61 11.13 9.16
CA ASN A 3 -4.98 11.37 8.69
C ASN A 3 -5.20 10.52 7.43
N SER A 4 -5.75 9.32 7.62
CA SER A 4 -5.97 8.34 6.55
C SER A 4 -6.92 8.83 5.46
N GLU A 5 -7.89 9.69 5.80
CA GLU A 5 -8.78 10.32 4.80
C GLU A 5 -8.01 11.29 3.90
N ALA A 6 -7.20 12.18 4.49
CA ALA A 6 -6.36 13.10 3.72
C ALA A 6 -5.34 12.35 2.85
N ARG A 7 -4.80 11.23 3.35
CA ARG A 7 -3.87 10.38 2.59
C ARG A 7 -4.55 9.71 1.40
N LEU A 8 -5.77 9.19 1.59
CA LEU A 8 -6.60 8.64 0.53
C LEU A 8 -6.91 9.69 -0.54
N GLU A 9 -7.36 10.87 -0.13
CA GLU A 9 -7.67 11.97 -1.05
C GLU A 9 -6.45 12.36 -1.89
N LYS A 10 -5.29 12.50 -1.26
CA LYS A 10 -4.02 12.74 -1.98
C LYS A 10 -3.74 11.66 -3.02
N MET A 11 -3.87 10.38 -2.69
CA MET A 11 -3.63 9.30 -3.66
C MET A 11 -4.66 9.32 -4.82
N LEU A 12 -5.91 9.71 -4.55
CA LEU A 12 -6.93 9.85 -5.58
C LEU A 12 -6.61 11.02 -6.53
N ASP A 13 -6.16 12.15 -6.00
CA ASP A 13 -5.73 13.30 -6.83
C ASP A 13 -4.59 12.92 -7.76
N ARG A 14 -3.62 12.14 -7.27
CA ARG A 14 -2.49 11.64 -8.09
C ARG A 14 -2.94 10.74 -9.22
N LEU A 15 -3.97 9.93 -9.00
CA LEU A 15 -4.59 9.15 -10.08
C LEU A 15 -5.31 10.04 -11.10
N ARG A 16 -5.99 11.11 -10.65
CA ARG A 16 -6.64 12.09 -11.55
C ARG A 16 -5.62 12.83 -12.41
N GLU A 17 -4.53 13.29 -11.81
CA GLU A 17 -3.44 14.02 -12.49
C GLU A 17 -2.78 13.20 -13.62
N ARG A 18 -2.82 11.87 -13.52
CA ARG A 18 -2.28 10.95 -14.55
C ARG A 18 -3.35 10.32 -15.44
N ASP A 19 -4.57 10.88 -15.47
CA ASP A 19 -5.71 10.36 -16.23
C ASP A 19 -5.99 8.86 -15.99
N CYS A 20 -5.63 8.37 -14.80
CA CYS A 20 -5.79 6.98 -14.44
C CYS A 20 -7.24 6.71 -14.04
N ARG A 21 -7.84 5.66 -14.60
CA ARG A 21 -9.21 5.27 -14.27
C ARG A 21 -9.37 5.00 -12.77
N ILE A 22 -10.31 5.69 -12.13
CA ILE A 22 -10.65 5.47 -10.71
C ILE A 22 -11.79 4.44 -10.64
N THR A 23 -11.44 3.19 -10.38
CA THR A 23 -12.41 2.10 -10.21
C THR A 23 -12.70 1.86 -8.72
N PRO A 24 -13.86 1.28 -8.36
CA PRO A 24 -14.16 0.94 -6.97
C PRO A 24 -13.10 0.07 -6.30
N GLN A 25 -12.50 -0.89 -7.03
CA GLN A 25 -11.43 -1.74 -6.51
C GLN A 25 -10.17 -0.93 -6.17
N ARG A 26 -9.80 0.03 -7.03
CA ARG A 26 -8.67 0.93 -6.77
C ARG A 26 -8.95 1.77 -5.52
N VAL A 27 -10.11 2.40 -5.43
CA VAL A 27 -10.48 3.22 -4.26
C VAL A 27 -10.42 2.41 -2.98
N ALA A 28 -10.91 1.16 -2.99
CA ALA A 28 -10.84 0.28 -1.82
C ALA A 28 -9.40 -0.05 -1.44
N LEU A 29 -8.54 -0.38 -2.41
CA LEU A 29 -7.12 -0.66 -2.17
C LEU A 29 -6.38 0.57 -1.64
N LEU A 30 -6.61 1.75 -2.22
CA LEU A 30 -6.04 3.01 -1.72
C LEU A 30 -6.48 3.29 -0.29
N ARG A 31 -7.73 2.98 0.08
CA ARG A 31 -8.22 3.16 1.45
C ARG A 31 -7.51 2.23 2.44
N LEU A 32 -7.27 0.97 2.05
CA LEU A 32 -6.48 0.05 2.87
C LEU A 32 -5.06 0.58 3.09
N LEU A 33 -4.39 0.98 2.00
CA LEU A 33 -3.03 1.54 2.05
C LEU A 33 -2.94 2.84 2.87
N ALA A 34 -3.99 3.66 2.85
CA ALA A 34 -4.03 4.91 3.61
C ALA A 34 -4.27 4.71 5.12
N ALA A 35 -4.93 3.61 5.48
CA ALA A 35 -5.29 3.28 6.87
C ALA A 35 -4.32 2.30 7.54
N ASP A 36 -3.52 1.59 6.75
CA ASP A 36 -2.55 0.61 7.24
C ASP A 36 -1.39 1.30 7.97
N GLU A 37 -0.90 0.66 9.04
CA GLU A 37 0.32 1.09 9.76
C GLU A 37 1.60 0.65 9.02
N GLY A 38 1.54 0.68 7.69
CA GLY A 38 2.70 0.74 6.80
C GLY A 38 3.20 -0.55 6.15
N HIS A 39 2.62 -1.73 6.38
CA HIS A 39 3.36 -2.97 6.08
C HIS A 39 2.55 -4.16 5.56
N SER A 40 1.41 -3.93 4.91
CA SER A 40 0.66 -5.02 4.29
C SER A 40 1.41 -5.60 3.08
N SER A 41 1.38 -6.94 2.97
CA SER A 41 1.78 -7.62 1.75
C SER A 41 0.71 -7.50 0.67
N ALA A 42 1.10 -7.67 -0.60
CA ALA A 42 0.13 -7.72 -1.70
C ALA A 42 -0.90 -8.86 -1.52
N SER A 43 -0.49 -10.00 -0.96
CA SER A 43 -1.39 -11.11 -0.61
C SER A 43 -2.39 -10.73 0.48
N HIS A 44 -1.97 -10.01 1.52
CA HIS A 44 -2.88 -9.54 2.57
C HIS A 44 -3.90 -8.54 2.05
N LEU A 45 -3.46 -7.55 1.26
CA LEU A 45 -4.33 -6.58 0.60
C LEU A 45 -5.32 -7.28 -0.34
N TYR A 46 -4.87 -8.31 -1.06
CA TYR A 46 -5.72 -9.12 -1.92
C TYR A 46 -6.82 -9.84 -1.13
N GLU A 47 -6.48 -10.53 -0.05
CA GLU A 47 -7.47 -11.24 0.77
C GLU A 47 -8.52 -10.28 1.33
N GLN A 48 -8.10 -9.10 1.80
CA GLN A 48 -9.04 -8.05 2.23
C GLN A 48 -9.92 -7.55 1.07
N LEU A 49 -9.34 -7.26 -0.10
CA LEU A 49 -10.11 -6.80 -1.28
C LEU A 49 -11.12 -7.84 -1.76
N LYS A 50 -10.73 -9.11 -1.76
CA LYS A 50 -11.54 -10.23 -2.27
C LYS A 50 -12.85 -10.39 -1.52
N THR A 51 -12.89 -10.02 -0.23
CA THR A 51 -14.14 -10.04 0.55
C THR A 51 -15.22 -9.12 -0.03
N GLN A 52 -14.83 -7.98 -0.60
CA GLN A 52 -15.74 -6.99 -1.19
C GLN A 52 -15.85 -7.15 -2.71
N PHE A 53 -14.79 -7.61 -3.37
CA PHE A 53 -14.69 -7.75 -4.81
C PHE A 53 -14.19 -9.16 -5.19
N PRO A 54 -15.04 -10.20 -5.15
CA PRO A 54 -14.63 -11.60 -5.34
C PRO A 54 -14.00 -11.92 -6.70
N THR A 55 -14.26 -11.08 -7.71
CA THR A 55 -13.69 -11.21 -9.06
C THR A 55 -12.33 -10.54 -9.21
N THR A 56 -11.83 -9.86 -8.17
CA THR A 56 -10.49 -9.30 -8.16
C THR A 56 -9.46 -10.41 -8.21
N SER A 57 -8.37 -10.20 -8.93
CA SER A 57 -7.20 -11.07 -8.94
C SER A 57 -6.04 -10.41 -8.21
N LEU A 58 -5.10 -11.22 -7.73
CA LEU A 58 -3.84 -10.72 -7.16
C LEU A 58 -3.08 -9.85 -8.16
N ALA A 59 -3.15 -10.16 -9.46
CA ALA A 59 -2.57 -9.34 -10.52
C ALA A 59 -3.17 -7.92 -10.58
N THR A 60 -4.45 -7.74 -10.27
CA THR A 60 -5.09 -6.41 -10.21
C THR A 60 -4.57 -5.58 -9.03
N VAL A 61 -4.27 -6.23 -7.91
CA VAL A 61 -3.63 -5.58 -6.75
C VAL A 61 -2.23 -5.11 -7.13
N TYR A 62 -1.38 -6.00 -7.68
CA TYR A 62 -0.03 -5.65 -8.14
C TYR A 62 -0.02 -4.52 -9.18
N LYS A 63 -0.94 -4.53 -10.15
CA LYS A 63 -1.04 -3.44 -11.14
C LYS A 63 -1.27 -2.08 -10.49
N THR A 64 -2.06 -2.03 -9.42
CA THR A 64 -2.35 -0.78 -8.71
C THR A 64 -1.18 -0.39 -7.79
N LEU A 65 -0.56 -1.36 -7.11
CA LEU A 65 0.63 -1.11 -6.28
C LEU A 65 1.80 -0.59 -7.13
N ASN A 66 2.05 -1.18 -8.30
CA ASN A 66 3.09 -0.72 -9.23
C ASN A 66 2.81 0.70 -9.72
N LEU A 67 1.55 1.00 -10.07
CA LEU A 67 1.15 2.35 -10.45
C LEU A 67 1.41 3.37 -9.33
N LEU A 68 1.04 3.04 -8.09
CA LEU A 68 1.28 3.91 -6.93
C LEU A 68 2.77 4.08 -6.65
N LYS A 69 3.57 3.02 -6.77
CA LYS A 69 5.03 3.06 -6.66
C LYS A 69 5.66 3.98 -7.71
N GLU A 70 5.26 3.87 -8.97
CA GLU A 70 5.71 4.75 -10.06
C GLU A 70 5.34 6.23 -9.85
N MET A 71 4.31 6.49 -9.04
CA MET A 71 3.90 7.84 -8.65
C MET A 71 4.57 8.33 -7.36
N GLY A 72 5.35 7.48 -6.67
CA GLY A 72 5.94 7.78 -5.37
C GLY A 72 4.91 7.84 -4.24
N GLU A 73 3.77 7.17 -4.40
CA GLU A 73 2.69 7.14 -3.40
C GLU A 73 2.73 5.88 -2.52
N VAL A 74 3.59 4.92 -2.85
CA VAL A 74 3.86 3.72 -2.06
C VAL A 74 5.36 3.39 -2.13
N VAL A 75 5.93 2.96 -1.01
CA VAL A 75 7.27 2.37 -0.94
C VAL A 75 7.16 0.86 -0.86
N GLU A 76 7.93 0.16 -1.67
CA GLU A 76 8.04 -1.31 -1.62
C GLU A 76 9.28 -1.71 -0.83
N LEU A 77 9.07 -2.55 0.19
CA LEU A 77 10.11 -3.15 0.99
C LEU A 77 10.30 -4.59 0.50
N GLY A 78 11.47 -4.85 -0.07
CA GLY A 78 11.82 -6.17 -0.61
C GLY A 78 12.16 -7.17 0.48
N PHE A 79 11.57 -8.37 0.39
CA PHE A 79 11.88 -9.51 1.25
C PHE A 79 12.37 -10.67 0.37
N SER A 80 13.48 -11.31 0.73
CA SER A 80 14.06 -12.42 -0.05
C SER A 80 13.22 -13.70 0.05
N ASP A 81 12.62 -13.93 1.21
CA ASP A 81 11.98 -15.20 1.59
C ASP A 81 10.48 -15.05 1.90
N ASP A 82 9.90 -13.88 1.66
CA ASP A 82 8.49 -13.55 1.93
C ASP A 82 7.99 -12.55 0.87
N ASP A 83 6.67 -12.36 0.78
CA ASP A 83 6.05 -11.34 -0.07
C ASP A 83 6.56 -9.94 0.29
N ASN A 84 6.78 -9.10 -0.71
CA ASN A 84 7.15 -7.70 -0.47
C ASN A 84 6.07 -6.99 0.35
N ARG A 85 6.50 -6.09 1.24
CA ARG A 85 5.60 -5.22 2.01
C ARG A 85 5.50 -3.85 1.37
N TYR A 86 4.36 -3.21 1.51
CA TYR A 86 4.06 -1.94 0.86
C TYR A 86 3.63 -0.91 1.90
N ASP A 87 4.36 0.20 1.96
CA ASP A 87 4.00 1.33 2.79
C ASP A 87 3.33 2.43 1.95
N GLY A 88 2.02 2.58 2.14
CA GLY A 88 1.24 3.68 1.59
C GLY A 88 1.03 4.85 2.54
N ALA A 89 1.26 4.68 3.84
CA ALA A 89 1.03 5.70 4.86
C ALA A 89 2.19 6.70 4.93
N ARG A 90 3.43 6.23 4.81
CA ARG A 90 4.65 7.04 4.80
C ARG A 90 5.49 6.75 3.55
N PRO A 91 5.07 7.26 2.38
CA PRO A 91 5.72 6.96 1.09
C PRO A 91 7.03 7.75 0.87
N TYR A 92 7.84 7.91 1.91
CA TYR A 92 9.12 8.60 1.89
C TYR A 92 10.18 7.72 2.59
N PRO A 93 11.47 7.83 2.23
CA PRO A 93 12.51 7.03 2.88
C PRO A 93 12.52 7.27 4.40
N HIS A 94 12.38 6.20 5.17
CA HIS A 94 12.54 6.20 6.62
C HIS A 94 13.04 4.82 7.10
N PRO A 95 13.61 4.73 8.31
CA PRO A 95 14.12 3.47 8.83
C PRO A 95 12.99 2.53 9.25
N HIS A 96 13.06 1.28 8.77
CA HIS A 96 12.15 0.20 9.14
C HIS A 96 12.92 -0.83 9.98
N LEU A 97 12.40 -1.19 11.14
CA LEU A 97 12.90 -2.33 11.92
C LEU A 97 12.11 -3.58 11.56
N ILE A 98 12.84 -4.62 11.15
CA ILE A 98 12.27 -5.90 10.73
C ILE A 98 12.68 -6.98 11.75
N CYS A 99 11.69 -7.64 12.34
CA CYS A 99 11.96 -8.79 13.20
C CYS A 99 12.41 -10.00 12.37
N VAL A 100 13.62 -10.49 12.58
CA VAL A 100 14.16 -11.67 11.86
C VAL A 100 13.51 -13.01 12.26
N GLN A 101 12.67 -13.02 13.29
CA GLN A 101 11.96 -14.24 13.72
C GLN A 101 10.50 -14.28 13.29
N CYS A 102 9.80 -13.14 13.34
CA CYS A 102 8.36 -13.08 13.02
C CYS A 102 8.02 -12.17 11.85
N HIS A 103 9.01 -11.53 11.21
CA HIS A 103 8.85 -10.60 10.10
C HIS A 103 7.92 -9.41 10.36
N LYS A 104 7.60 -9.12 11.63
CA LYS A 104 6.91 -7.89 12.00
C LYS A 104 7.80 -6.69 11.66
N ILE A 105 7.22 -5.71 11.01
CA ILE A 105 7.88 -4.44 10.68
C ILE A 105 7.35 -3.34 11.59
N VAL A 106 8.24 -2.48 12.06
CA VAL A 106 7.93 -1.33 12.89
C VAL A 106 8.73 -0.14 12.37
N ASP A 107 8.04 0.98 12.17
CA ASP A 107 8.69 2.24 11.82
C ASP A 107 9.41 2.82 13.04
N THR A 108 10.59 3.37 12.82
CA THR A 108 11.29 4.13 13.86
C THR A 108 11.49 5.55 13.42
N ASP A 109 11.02 6.47 14.25
CA ASP A 109 11.36 7.88 14.16
C ASP A 109 12.75 8.06 14.80
N THR A 110 13.81 7.58 14.13
CA THR A 110 15.17 7.88 14.59
C THR A 110 15.55 9.25 14.00
N ALA A 111 15.69 10.23 14.90
CA ALA A 111 16.02 11.64 14.64
C ALA A 111 17.37 11.85 13.94
#